data_AF-A0A836PQ68-F1
#
_entry.id   AF-A0A836PQ68-F1
#
_cell.length_a   1.000
_cell.length_b   1.000
_cell.length_c   1.000
_cell.angle_alpha   90.00
_cell.angle_beta   90.00
_cell.angle_gamma   90.00
#
_symmetry.space_group_name_H-M   'P 1'
#
loop_
_entity.id
_entity.type
_entity.pdbx_description
1 polymer ?
#
loop_
_entity_poly.entity_id
_entity_poly.type
_entity_poly.pdbx_seq_one_letter_code
_entity_poly.pdbx_strand_id
1 'polypeptide(L)'
;AIDEVFLGSCMTNIGHFRAAGKLLDQHTGELPTRLWVAPPTKMDQTQLTEEGYYSIFGKAGARMEMPGCSLCMGNQARVAENSTVVSTSTRNFPNRLGTGANVYLASAELAAVCSILGRIPTFSEYMAYAEGLAASSEETYRYLNFDQIERYQQVEGE
;
A
#
# COMPACT_ATOMS: atom_id res chain seq x y z
N ALA A 1 -16.26 0.47 11.40
CA ALA A 1 -15.86 0.85 10.04
C ALA A 1 -14.38 1.15 10.05
N ILE A 2 -13.72 1.11 8.90
CA ILE A 2 -12.37 1.62 8.71
C ILE A 2 -12.51 2.95 7.98
N ASP A 3 -11.84 3.99 8.49
CA ASP A 3 -11.91 5.34 7.93
C ASP A 3 -10.71 5.59 7.00
N GLU A 4 -9.53 5.15 7.42
CA GLU A 4 -8.28 5.36 6.67
C GLU A 4 -7.45 4.07 6.57
N VAL A 5 -6.69 3.94 5.49
CA VAL A 5 -5.76 2.82 5.28
C VAL A 5 -4.40 3.36 4.91
N PHE A 6 -3.34 2.87 5.56
CA PHE A 6 -1.96 3.24 5.26
C PHE A 6 -1.18 2.04 4.74
N LEU A 7 -0.72 2.16 3.49
CA LEU A 7 0.09 1.17 2.80
C LEU A 7 1.44 1.78 2.44
N GLY A 8 2.48 1.42 3.20
CA GLY A 8 3.83 1.88 2.94
C GLY A 8 4.66 2.10 4.19
N SER A 9 5.61 1.22 4.47
CA SER A 9 6.61 1.43 5.51
C SER A 9 7.90 0.68 5.16
N CYS A 10 8.90 0.69 6.02
CA CYS A 10 10.06 -0.18 5.84
C CYS A 10 9.71 -1.69 5.90
N MET A 11 8.50 -2.07 6.33
CA MET A 11 8.01 -3.45 6.26
C MET A 11 7.50 -3.84 4.87
N THR A 12 7.34 -2.88 3.96
CA THR A 12 6.83 -3.11 2.61
C THR A 12 7.96 -3.13 1.59
N ASN A 13 7.72 -3.82 0.47
CA ASN A 13 8.55 -3.92 -0.72
C ASN A 13 7.64 -3.82 -1.95
N ILE A 14 8.21 -3.70 -3.14
CA ILE A 14 7.44 -3.51 -4.39
C ILE A 14 6.30 -4.51 -4.60
N GLY A 15 6.45 -5.78 -4.21
CA GLY A 15 5.45 -6.82 -4.43
C GLY A 15 4.14 -6.55 -3.68
N HIS A 16 4.24 -5.96 -2.49
CA HIS A 16 3.06 -5.55 -1.72
C HIS A 16 2.24 -4.45 -2.41
N PHE A 17 2.91 -3.51 -3.08
CA PHE A 17 2.23 -2.46 -3.85
C PHE A 17 1.60 -3.04 -5.11
N ARG A 18 2.26 -3.98 -5.81
CA ARG A 18 1.66 -4.66 -6.96
C ARG A 18 0.43 -5.46 -6.56
N ALA A 19 0.50 -6.21 -5.47
CA ALA A 19 -0.64 -6.98 -4.95
C ALA A 19 -1.82 -6.07 -4.63
N ALA A 20 -1.58 -4.98 -3.88
CA ALA A 20 -2.61 -4.00 -3.57
C ALA A 20 -3.18 -3.32 -4.83
N GLY A 21 -2.33 -2.98 -5.80
CA GLY A 21 -2.76 -2.42 -7.08
C GLY A 21 -3.66 -3.36 -7.86
N LYS A 22 -3.31 -4.65 -7.98
CA LYS A 22 -4.16 -5.66 -8.63
C LYS A 22 -5.53 -5.81 -7.94
N LEU A 23 -5.57 -5.77 -6.62
CA LEU A 23 -6.83 -5.80 -5.86
C LEU A 23 -7.68 -4.54 -6.10
N LEU A 24 -7.04 -3.37 -6.15
CA LEU A 24 -7.74 -2.10 -6.39
C LEU A 24 -8.25 -1.97 -7.82
N ASP A 25 -7.55 -2.53 -8.81
CA ASP A 25 -7.97 -2.49 -10.22
C ASP A 25 -9.24 -3.32 -10.48
N GLN A 26 -9.49 -4.34 -9.66
CA GLN A 26 -10.74 -5.11 -9.69
C GLN A 26 -11.93 -4.33 -9.11
N HIS A 27 -11.67 -3.29 -8.33
CA HIS A 27 -12.72 -2.45 -7.76
C HIS A 27 -13.04 -1.29 -8.70
N THR A 28 -14.33 -1.13 -9.01
CA THR A 28 -14.80 0.00 -9.82
C THR A 28 -15.39 1.06 -8.91
N GLY A 29 -14.80 2.26 -8.92
CA GLY A 29 -15.30 3.43 -8.19
C GLY A 29 -14.27 4.00 -7.22
N GLU A 30 -14.70 5.02 -6.48
CA GLU A 30 -13.92 5.61 -5.40
C GLU A 30 -13.97 4.72 -4.16
N LEU A 31 -12.85 4.63 -3.44
CA LEU A 31 -12.79 3.88 -2.20
C LEU A 31 -13.67 4.53 -1.13
N PRO A 32 -14.40 3.74 -0.31
CA PRO A 32 -15.11 4.26 0.85
C PRO A 32 -14.18 4.74 1.98
N THR A 33 -12.88 4.51 1.85
CA THR A 33 -11.85 4.86 2.82
C THR A 33 -10.82 5.80 2.22
N ARG A 34 -10.13 6.56 3.07
CA ARG A 34 -8.94 7.31 2.64
C ARG A 34 -7.74 6.38 2.59
N LEU A 35 -7.31 6.01 1.39
CA LEU A 35 -6.10 5.22 1.18
C LEU A 35 -4.86 6.12 1.03
N TRP A 36 -3.81 5.82 1.80
CA TRP A 36 -2.50 6.45 1.72
C TRP A 36 -1.48 5.45 1.21
N VAL A 37 -0.73 5.81 0.18
CA VAL A 37 0.28 4.94 -0.44
C VAL A 37 1.64 5.63 -0.39
N ALA A 38 2.62 4.99 0.25
CA ALA A 38 3.97 5.53 0.43
C ALA A 38 5.04 4.47 0.11
N PRO A 39 5.56 4.42 -1.13
CA PRO A 39 6.66 3.50 -1.47
C PRO A 39 7.89 3.71 -0.56
N PRO A 40 8.64 2.67 -0.21
CA PRO A 40 9.75 2.81 0.73
C PRO A 40 10.95 3.53 0.10
N THR A 41 11.15 3.43 -1.22
CA THR A 41 12.25 4.08 -1.93
C THR A 41 11.80 4.76 -3.24
N LYS A 42 12.65 5.64 -3.78
CA LYS A 42 12.44 6.24 -5.11
C LYS A 42 12.45 5.17 -6.21
N MET A 43 13.25 4.11 -6.06
CA MET A 43 13.33 3.04 -7.05
C MET A 43 12.03 2.25 -7.14
N ASP A 44 11.40 1.95 -6.01
CA ASP A 44 10.06 1.35 -5.97
C ASP A 44 9.03 2.27 -6.60
N GLN A 45 9.04 3.56 -6.26
CA GLN A 45 8.14 4.54 -6.87
C GLN A 45 8.30 4.59 -8.40
N THR A 46 9.53 4.66 -8.91
CA THR A 46 9.77 4.74 -10.36
C THR A 46 9.28 3.46 -11.06
N GLN A 47 9.64 2.28 -10.53
CA GLN A 47 9.19 1.02 -11.12
C GLN A 47 7.66 0.89 -11.12
N LEU A 48 7.00 1.22 -10.00
CA LEU A 48 5.53 1.20 -9.91
C LEU A 48 4.86 2.20 -10.85
N THR A 49 5.53 3.32 -11.15
CA THR A 49 5.06 4.30 -12.12
C THR A 49 5.16 3.75 -13.54
N GLU A 50 6.30 3.17 -13.90
CA GLU A 50 6.53 2.57 -15.23
C GLU A 50 5.60 1.39 -15.52
N GLU A 51 5.28 0.60 -14.50
CA GLU A 51 4.33 -0.51 -14.59
C GLU A 51 2.86 -0.07 -14.55
N GLY A 52 2.59 1.23 -14.38
CA GLY A 52 1.23 1.79 -14.42
C GLY A 52 0.42 1.71 -13.11
N TYR A 53 0.98 1.15 -12.04
CA TYR A 53 0.29 1.04 -10.74
C TYR A 53 -0.08 2.39 -10.12
N TYR A 54 0.70 3.43 -10.39
CA TYR A 54 0.35 4.80 -9.98
C TYR A 54 -0.97 5.29 -10.60
N SER A 55 -1.28 4.87 -11.83
CA SER A 55 -2.57 5.20 -12.45
C SER A 55 -3.72 4.50 -11.73
N ILE A 56 -3.52 3.24 -11.34
CA ILE A 56 -4.51 2.46 -10.60
C ILE A 56 -4.79 3.12 -9.24
N PHE A 57 -3.73 3.45 -8.48
CA PHE A 57 -3.89 4.15 -7.20
C PHE A 57 -4.59 5.51 -7.35
N GLY A 58 -4.24 6.28 -8.39
CA GLY A 58 -4.89 7.55 -8.69
C GLY A 58 -6.38 7.40 -9.02
N LYS A 59 -6.76 6.41 -9.84
CA LYS A 59 -8.16 6.12 -10.17
C LYS A 59 -8.97 5.69 -8.95
N ALA A 60 -8.35 4.96 -8.02
CA ALA A 60 -8.96 4.56 -6.76
C ALA A 60 -9.10 5.73 -5.76
N GLY A 61 -8.60 6.92 -6.08
CA GLY A 61 -8.61 8.09 -5.19
C GLY A 61 -7.57 8.03 -4.07
N ALA A 62 -6.54 7.19 -4.20
CA ALA A 62 -5.50 7.06 -3.21
C ALA A 62 -4.60 8.31 -3.15
N ARG A 63 -4.20 8.69 -1.93
CA ARG A 63 -3.23 9.75 -1.69
C ARG A 63 -1.81 9.19 -1.76
N MET A 64 -1.08 9.62 -2.78
CA MET A 64 0.33 9.27 -2.97
C MET A 64 1.24 10.17 -2.15
N GLU A 65 2.06 9.57 -1.30
CA GLU A 65 3.08 10.26 -0.51
C GLU A 65 4.47 10.04 -1.12
N MET A 66 5.39 10.97 -0.88
CA MET A 66 6.77 10.81 -1.31
C MET A 66 7.44 9.61 -0.60
N PRO A 67 8.42 8.95 -1.23
CA PRO A 67 9.08 7.82 -0.61
C PRO A 67 9.72 8.15 0.73
N GLY A 68 9.41 7.34 1.76
CA GLY A 68 9.90 7.54 3.12
C GLY A 68 8.97 6.98 4.19
N CYS A 69 9.19 7.37 5.45
CA CYS A 69 8.43 6.86 6.59
C CYS A 69 6.95 7.28 6.59
N SER A 70 6.62 8.44 6.01
CA SER A 70 5.26 8.98 5.93
C SER A 70 4.49 8.87 7.27
N LEU A 71 3.26 8.34 7.27
CA LEU A 71 2.42 8.21 8.47
C LEU A 71 2.98 7.24 9.54
N CYS A 72 3.95 6.37 9.20
CA CYS A 72 4.51 5.39 10.13
C CYS A 72 5.09 6.03 11.40
N MET A 73 5.69 7.22 11.25
CA MET A 73 6.27 7.95 12.37
C MET A 73 5.26 8.91 13.05
N GLY A 74 4.31 9.47 12.28
CA GLY A 74 3.32 10.42 12.76
C GLY A 74 3.86 11.78 13.19
N ASN A 75 5.06 12.15 12.72
CA ASN A 75 5.72 13.43 13.03
C ASN A 75 5.45 14.54 11.99
N GLN A 76 4.82 14.20 10.87
CA GLN A 76 4.47 15.12 9.78
C GLN A 76 3.00 14.94 9.42
N ALA A 77 2.71 14.18 8.36
CA ALA A 77 1.36 13.75 8.03
C ALA A 77 0.80 12.84 9.14
N ARG A 78 -0.47 13.07 9.49
CA ARG A 78 -1.21 12.29 10.47
C ARG A 78 -2.60 11.99 9.90
N VAL A 79 -3.18 10.89 10.36
CA VAL A 79 -4.59 10.57 10.08
C VAL A 79 -5.51 11.54 10.83
N ALA A 80 -6.78 11.59 10.44
CA ALA A 80 -7.81 12.36 11.12
C ALA A 80 -7.97 11.92 12.58
N GLU A 81 -8.40 12.86 13.43
CA GLU A 81 -8.60 12.57 14.85
C GLU A 81 -9.72 11.55 15.04
N ASN A 82 -9.53 10.64 16.00
CA ASN A 82 -10.48 9.57 16.34
C ASN A 82 -10.82 8.61 15.19
N SER A 83 -10.00 8.57 14.13
CA SER A 83 -10.18 7.64 13.01
C SER A 83 -9.78 6.20 13.36
N THR A 84 -10.43 5.26 12.71
CA THR A 84 -10.07 3.84 12.73
C THR A 84 -9.23 3.52 11.50
N VAL A 85 -8.03 3.01 11.71
CA VAL A 85 -7.01 2.86 10.65
C VAL A 85 -6.54 1.42 10.53
N VAL A 86 -6.40 0.94 9.30
CA VAL A 86 -5.61 -0.28 9.01
C VAL A 86 -4.26 0.15 8.43
N SER A 87 -3.17 -0.37 8.97
CA SER A 87 -1.83 0.11 8.65
C SER A 87 -0.84 -1.04 8.43
N THR A 88 0.00 -0.91 7.40
CA THR A 88 1.17 -1.78 7.18
C THR A 88 2.44 -1.21 7.85
N SER A 89 2.28 -0.32 8.82
CA SER A 89 3.37 0.21 9.65
C SER A 89 3.82 -0.81 10.70
N THR A 90 4.81 -0.42 11.52
CA THR A 90 5.39 -1.30 12.54
C THR A 90 4.74 -1.17 13.92
N ARG A 91 3.98 -0.10 14.18
CA ARG A 91 3.54 0.30 15.52
C ARG A 91 2.16 0.95 15.49
N ASN A 92 1.32 0.57 16.47
CA ASN A 92 -0.03 1.09 16.66
C ASN A 92 -0.25 1.69 18.06
N PHE A 93 0.80 2.23 18.69
CA PHE A 93 0.68 2.86 20.01
C PHE A 93 -0.32 4.04 20.00
N PRO A 94 -0.96 4.35 21.14
CA PRO A 94 -1.85 5.49 21.25
C PRO A 94 -1.20 6.79 20.73
N ASN A 95 -1.96 7.56 19.96
CA ASN A 95 -1.54 8.83 19.33
C ASN A 95 -0.40 8.72 18.29
N ARG A 96 0.02 7.50 17.89
CA ARG A 96 1.13 7.32 16.96
C ARG A 96 0.83 7.83 15.55
N LEU A 97 -0.21 7.30 14.89
CA LEU A 97 -0.57 7.73 13.53
C LEU A 97 -1.44 9.00 13.54
N GLY A 98 -2.23 9.21 14.60
CA GLY A 98 -3.13 10.35 14.76
C GLY A 98 -3.71 10.41 16.16
N THR A 99 -4.21 11.58 16.56
CA THR A 99 -4.76 11.81 17.90
C THR A 99 -6.03 10.99 18.09
N GLY A 100 -6.09 10.16 19.14
CA GLY A 100 -7.25 9.31 19.42
C GLY A 100 -7.51 8.21 18.39
N ALA A 101 -6.61 8.00 17.42
CA ALA A 101 -6.80 7.02 16.36
C ALA A 101 -6.68 5.57 16.88
N ASN A 102 -7.58 4.70 16.42
CA ASN A 102 -7.55 3.27 16.68
C ASN A 102 -6.90 2.55 15.50
N VAL A 103 -5.71 1.98 15.70
CA VAL A 103 -4.89 1.46 14.59
C VAL A 103 -4.73 -0.06 14.69
N TYR A 104 -5.08 -0.74 13.60
CA TYR A 104 -4.87 -2.17 13.38
C TYR A 104 -3.66 -2.37 12.47
N LEU A 105 -2.76 -3.27 12.86
CA LEU A 105 -1.63 -3.67 12.02
C LEU A 105 -2.02 -4.87 11.15
N ALA A 106 -1.74 -4.81 9.85
CA ALA A 106 -2.13 -5.83 8.88
C ALA A 106 -1.12 -5.97 7.73
N SER A 107 -1.26 -7.04 6.94
CA SER A 107 -0.56 -7.19 5.67
C SER A 107 -1.08 -6.19 4.62
N ALA A 108 -0.32 -6.00 3.54
CA ALA A 108 -0.69 -5.07 2.47
C ALA A 108 -1.93 -5.54 1.69
N GLU A 109 -2.05 -6.84 1.45
CA GLU A 109 -3.19 -7.46 0.78
C GLU A 109 -4.46 -7.25 1.61
N LEU A 110 -4.41 -7.53 2.92
CA LEU A 110 -5.53 -7.31 3.82
C LEU A 110 -5.88 -5.82 3.94
N ALA A 111 -4.88 -4.94 4.01
CA ALA A 111 -5.09 -3.50 4.03
C ALA A 111 -5.81 -3.00 2.77
N ALA A 112 -5.44 -3.50 1.58
CA ALA A 112 -6.11 -3.17 0.32
C ALA A 112 -7.57 -3.67 0.30
N VAL A 113 -7.85 -4.89 0.79
CA VAL A 113 -9.23 -5.38 0.93
C VAL A 113 -10.02 -4.52 1.91
N CYS A 114 -9.43 -4.13 3.04
CA CYS A 114 -10.05 -3.22 3.99
C CYS A 114 -10.36 -1.85 3.36
N SER A 115 -9.49 -1.33 2.49
CA SER A 115 -9.73 -0.03 1.85
C SER A 115 -10.88 -0.08 0.85
N ILE A 116 -11.04 -1.21 0.15
CA ILE A 116 -12.16 -1.48 -0.76
C ILE A 116 -13.48 -1.65 -0.01
N LEU A 117 -13.48 -2.40 1.09
CA LEU A 117 -14.71 -2.75 1.81
C LEU A 117 -15.14 -1.71 2.87
N GLY A 118 -14.26 -0.83 3.32
CA GLY A 118 -14.54 0.10 4.41
C GLY A 118 -14.67 -0.56 5.79
N ARG A 119 -14.24 -1.81 5.91
CA ARG A 119 -14.25 -2.60 7.16
C ARG A 119 -13.24 -3.74 7.07
N ILE A 120 -12.92 -4.33 8.22
CA ILE A 120 -12.16 -5.59 8.25
C ILE A 120 -13.05 -6.70 7.65
N PRO A 121 -12.59 -7.43 6.62
CA PRO A 121 -13.36 -8.51 6.00
C PRO A 121 -13.52 -9.71 6.92
N THR A 122 -14.48 -10.57 6.63
CA THR A 122 -14.47 -11.94 7.14
C THR A 122 -13.39 -12.77 6.44
N PHE A 123 -13.06 -13.94 6.99
CA PHE A 123 -12.12 -14.85 6.36
C PHE A 123 -12.53 -15.23 4.93
N SER A 124 -13.79 -15.59 4.73
CA SER A 124 -14.31 -15.98 3.41
C SER A 124 -14.28 -14.84 2.40
N GLU A 125 -14.61 -13.61 2.82
CA GLU A 125 -14.49 -12.43 1.96
C GLU A 125 -13.05 -12.19 1.56
N TYR A 126 -12.12 -12.25 2.51
CA TYR A 126 -10.69 -12.07 2.24
C TYR A 126 -10.17 -13.13 1.25
N MET A 127 -10.52 -14.39 1.44
CA MET A 127 -10.07 -15.48 0.56
C MET A 127 -10.55 -15.30 -0.89
N ALA A 128 -11.77 -14.78 -1.10
CA ALA A 128 -12.27 -14.49 -2.44
C ALA A 128 -11.40 -13.46 -3.20
N TYR A 129 -10.85 -12.46 -2.49
CA TYR A 129 -9.88 -11.53 -3.08
C TYR A 129 -8.49 -12.16 -3.25
N ALA A 130 -8.02 -12.89 -2.24
CA ALA A 130 -6.68 -13.48 -2.23
C ALA A 130 -6.49 -14.56 -3.31
N GLU A 131 -7.50 -15.38 -3.59
CA GLU A 131 -7.46 -16.38 -4.66
C GLU A 131 -7.25 -15.75 -6.03
N GLY A 132 -7.78 -14.54 -6.28
CA GLY A 132 -7.55 -13.79 -7.50
C GLY A 132 -6.09 -13.39 -7.73
N LEU A 133 -5.30 -13.24 -6.67
CA LEU A 133 -3.87 -12.92 -6.77
C LEU A 133 -3.00 -14.15 -7.10
N ALA A 134 -3.45 -15.35 -6.75
CA ALA A 134 -2.67 -16.57 -6.88
C ALA A 134 -2.22 -16.83 -8.33
N ALA A 135 -3.11 -16.56 -9.29
CA ALA A 135 -2.87 -16.78 -10.73
C ALA A 135 -1.72 -15.92 -11.31
N SER A 136 -1.35 -14.82 -10.64
CA SER A 136 -0.28 -13.92 -11.10
C SER A 136 0.77 -13.68 -10.02
N SER A 137 0.91 -14.61 -9.07
CA SER A 137 1.78 -14.48 -7.91
C SER A 137 3.26 -14.29 -8.26
N GLU A 138 3.80 -15.06 -9.22
CA GLU A 138 5.20 -14.95 -9.64
C GLU A 138 5.55 -13.55 -10.17
N GLU A 139 4.66 -12.97 -10.98
CA GLU A 139 4.82 -11.62 -11.50
C GLU A 139 4.64 -10.57 -10.39
N THR A 140 3.61 -10.75 -9.57
CA THR A 140 3.25 -9.80 -8.49
C THR A 140 4.38 -9.64 -7.49
N TYR A 141 4.99 -10.75 -7.06
CA TYR A 141 5.99 -10.76 -6.00
C TYR A 141 7.44 -10.76 -6.50
N ARG A 142 7.67 -10.33 -7.74
CA ARG A 142 9.03 -10.14 -8.28
C ARG A 142 9.74 -8.97 -7.59
N TYR A 143 10.89 -9.20 -6.96
CA TYR A 143 11.69 -8.13 -6.36
C TYR A 143 12.39 -7.26 -7.41
N LEU A 144 12.91 -6.11 -6.96
CA LEU A 144 13.80 -5.27 -7.76
C LEU A 144 15.22 -5.86 -7.74
N ASN A 145 15.68 -6.36 -8.89
CA ASN A 145 17.06 -6.78 -9.11
C ASN A 145 17.72 -5.75 -10.02
N PHE A 146 18.52 -4.83 -9.46
CA PHE A 146 19.09 -3.71 -10.22
C PHE A 146 20.04 -4.15 -11.33
N ASP A 147 20.73 -5.28 -11.12
CA ASP A 147 21.57 -5.96 -12.11
C ASP A 147 20.78 -6.50 -13.32
N GLN A 148 19.45 -6.55 -13.25
CA GLN A 148 18.56 -7.03 -14.32
C GLN A 148 17.75 -5.91 -14.97
N ILE A 149 17.99 -4.65 -14.58
CA ILE A 149 17.24 -3.49 -15.07
C ILE A 149 18.18 -2.59 -15.87
N GLU A 150 17.93 -2.49 -17.17
CA GLU A 150 18.79 -1.81 -18.15
C GLU A 150 19.26 -0.41 -17.72
N ARG A 151 18.35 0.42 -17.20
CA ARG A 151 18.69 1.80 -16.77
C ARG A 151 19.73 1.88 -15.65
N TYR A 152 19.86 0.83 -14.84
CA TYR A 152 20.83 0.79 -13.73
C TYR A 152 22.15 0.14 -14.15
N GLN A 153 22.13 -0.76 -15.14
CA GLN A 153 23.34 -1.33 -15.72
C GLN A 153 24.19 -0.28 -16.45
N GLN A 154 23.55 0.70 -17.10
CA GLN A 154 24.24 1.75 -17.87
C GLN A 154 25.11 2.67 -17.00
N VAL A 155 24.87 2.74 -15.69
CA VAL A 155 25.61 3.61 -14.75
C VAL A 155 26.86 2.92 -14.18
N GLU A 156 26.95 1.59 -14.20
CA GLU A 156 28.12 0.85 -13.68
C GLU A 156 29.35 0.90 -14.61
N GLY A 157 29.19 1.43 -15.83
CA GLY A 157 30.23 1.49 -16.86
C GLY A 157 30.94 2.84 -17.03
N GLU A 158 30.60 3.85 -16.23
CA GLU A 158 31.25 5.19 -16.19
C GLU A 158 32.06 5.38 -14.91
#